data_AF-A0A9E0LQX1-F1
#
_entry.id   AF-A0A9E0LQX1-F1
#
_cell.length_a   1.000
_cell.length_b   1.000
_cell.length_c   1.000
_cell.angle_alpha   90.00
_cell.angle_beta   90.00
_cell.angle_gamma   90.00
#
_symmetry.space_group_name_H-M   'P 1'
#
loop_
_entity.id
_entity.type
_entity.pdbx_description
1 polymer ?
#
loop_
_entity_poly.entity_id
_entity_poly.type
_entity_poly.pdbx_seq_one_letter_code
_entity_poly.pdbx_strand_id
1 'polypeptide(L)'
;MPDSDGKLTQIESARSPGESASASLRDPVRHIVHGLNGALNSLSLNIELLEKVAETGDDKERRARCLASLRRATREIQQIVERELLPLAREDRSRS
;
A
#
# COMPACT_ATOMS: atom_id res chain seq x y z
N MET A 1 -15.51 -64.78 1.15
CA MET A 1 -14.56 -63.95 1.90
C MET A 1 -13.82 -63.12 0.87
N PRO A 2 -14.09 -61.81 0.74
CA PRO A 2 -13.48 -60.95 -0.27
C PRO A 2 -12.25 -60.23 0.29
N ASP A 3 -11.08 -60.46 -0.29
CA ASP A 3 -9.89 -59.63 -0.05
C ASP A 3 -9.92 -58.48 -1.06
N SER A 4 -10.24 -57.31 -0.51
CA SER A 4 -10.30 -56.03 -1.19
C SER A 4 -8.94 -55.37 -1.10
N ASP A 5 -8.22 -55.23 -2.21
CA ASP A 5 -7.08 -54.33 -2.31
C ASP A 5 -7.20 -53.51 -3.60
N GLY A 6 -8.21 -52.64 -3.58
CA GLY A 6 -8.33 -51.54 -4.53
C GLY A 6 -7.26 -50.50 -4.20
N LYS A 7 -6.21 -50.44 -5.03
CA LYS A 7 -5.26 -49.31 -5.05
C LYS A 7 -6.00 -48.01 -5.37
N LEU A 8 -6.43 -47.31 -4.32
CA LEU A 8 -6.79 -45.89 -4.39
C LEU A 8 -5.49 -45.09 -4.33
N THR A 9 -5.03 -44.59 -5.47
CA THR A 9 -3.98 -43.58 -5.53
C THR A 9 -4.50 -42.30 -4.85
N GLN A 10 -4.04 -42.07 -3.63
CA GLN A 10 -4.29 -40.83 -2.89
C GLN A 10 -3.57 -39.69 -3.62
N ILE A 11 -4.36 -38.77 -4.15
CA ILE A 11 -3.89 -37.54 -4.78
C ILE A 11 -3.52 -36.60 -3.63
N GLU A 12 -2.27 -36.65 -3.16
CA GLU A 12 -1.73 -35.57 -2.32
C GLU A 12 -1.50 -34.33 -3.20
N SER A 13 -2.59 -33.63 -3.50
CA SER A 13 -2.53 -32.22 -3.86
C SER A 13 -2.18 -31.44 -2.61
N ALA A 14 -0.87 -31.32 -2.34
CA ALA A 14 -0.33 -30.33 -1.43
C ALA A 14 -0.61 -28.92 -2.00
N ARG A 15 -1.85 -28.45 -1.85
CA ARG A 15 -2.22 -27.07 -2.11
C ARG A 15 -1.81 -26.27 -0.87
N SER A 16 -0.55 -25.87 -0.82
CA SER A 16 -0.03 -24.93 0.18
C SER A 16 -0.87 -23.64 0.13
N PRO A 17 -1.72 -23.34 1.14
CA PRO A 17 -2.40 -22.07 1.24
C PRO A 17 -1.49 -21.16 2.05
N GLY A 18 -0.44 -20.62 1.44
CA GLY A 18 0.56 -19.85 2.19
C GLY A 18 1.32 -18.77 1.43
N GLU A 19 1.28 -18.72 0.09
CA GLU A 19 2.17 -17.81 -0.65
C GLU A 19 1.60 -16.44 -0.99
N SER A 20 0.29 -16.22 -0.83
CA SER A 20 -0.32 -14.98 -1.32
C SER A 20 -0.22 -13.78 -0.36
N ALA A 21 0.04 -13.99 0.94
CA ALA A 21 0.17 -12.88 1.89
C ALA A 21 1.63 -12.39 2.04
N SER A 22 2.60 -13.27 1.79
CA SER A 22 4.01 -13.06 2.14
C SER A 22 4.82 -12.39 1.03
N ALA A 23 4.34 -12.39 -0.22
CA ALA A 23 5.08 -11.86 -1.36
C ALA A 23 5.11 -10.32 -1.40
N SER A 24 4.09 -9.65 -0.83
CA SER A 24 4.01 -8.17 -0.81
C SER A 24 5.09 -7.54 0.08
N LEU A 25 5.61 -8.28 1.07
CA LEU A 25 6.71 -7.87 1.94
C LEU A 25 8.11 -8.21 1.37
N ARG A 26 8.20 -8.89 0.21
CA ARG A 26 9.50 -9.36 -0.32
C ARG A 26 10.25 -8.32 -1.15
N ASP A 27 9.57 -7.27 -1.60
CA ASP A 27 10.17 -6.19 -2.37
C ASP A 27 9.89 -4.85 -1.66
N PRO A 28 10.79 -4.41 -0.76
CA PRO A 28 10.59 -3.19 0.01
C PRO A 28 10.48 -1.95 -0.89
N VAL A 29 11.14 -1.94 -2.06
CA VAL A 29 11.02 -0.85 -3.03
C VAL A 29 9.60 -0.80 -3.58
N ARG A 30 9.04 -1.95 -4.01
CA ARG A 30 7.67 -2.00 -4.53
C ARG A 30 6.64 -1.58 -3.47
N HIS A 31 6.83 -2.00 -2.22
CA HIS A 31 5.95 -1.60 -1.11
C HIS A 31 5.94 -0.08 -0.92
N ILE A 32 7.12 0.52 -0.81
CA ILE A 32 7.30 1.97 -0.63
C ILE A 32 6.70 2.74 -1.80
N VAL A 33 6.96 2.31 -3.03
CA VAL A 33 6.41 2.95 -4.24
C VAL A 33 4.89 2.88 -4.25
N HIS A 34 4.31 1.74 -3.87
CA HIS A 34 2.85 1.59 -3.78
C HIS A 34 2.25 2.54 -2.72
N GLY A 35 2.86 2.61 -1.53
CA GLY A 35 2.43 3.52 -0.47
C GLY A 35 2.52 4.98 -0.90
N LEU A 36 3.64 5.40 -1.48
CA LEU A 36 3.83 6.76 -1.99
C LEU A 36 2.83 7.12 -3.07
N ASN A 37 2.58 6.22 -4.02
CA ASN A 37 1.58 6.45 -5.08
C ASN A 37 0.17 6.64 -4.49
N GLY A 38 -0.22 5.84 -3.50
CA GLY A 38 -1.50 6.01 -2.81
C GLY A 38 -1.62 7.37 -2.12
N ALA A 39 -0.60 7.75 -1.35
CA ALA A 39 -0.60 9.00 -0.61
C ALA A 39 -0.50 10.25 -1.52
N LEU A 40 0.27 10.18 -2.60
CA LEU A 40 0.37 11.25 -3.62
C LEU A 40 -0.93 11.41 -4.41
N ASN A 41 -1.60 10.31 -4.77
CA ASN A 41 -2.91 10.38 -5.42
C ASN A 41 -3.95 11.06 -4.50
N SER A 42 -3.97 10.69 -3.21
CA SER A 42 -4.81 11.36 -2.21
C SER A 42 -4.48 12.85 -2.10
N LEU A 43 -3.20 13.22 -2.10
CA LEU A 43 -2.76 14.61 -2.08
C LEU A 43 -3.27 15.38 -3.30
N SER A 44 -3.08 14.84 -4.51
CA SER A 44 -3.51 15.46 -5.77
C SER A 44 -5.02 15.71 -5.80
N LEU A 45 -5.82 14.71 -5.44
CA LEU A 45 -7.28 14.84 -5.40
C LEU A 45 -7.74 15.93 -4.42
N ASN A 46 -7.07 16.05 -3.26
CA ASN A 46 -7.40 17.10 -2.29
C ASN A 46 -7.00 18.50 -2.76
N ILE A 47 -5.93 18.63 -3.56
CA ILE A 47 -5.55 19.90 -4.19
C ILE A 47 -6.60 20.32 -5.21
N GLU A 48 -7.00 19.43 -6.12
CA GLU A 48 -8.05 19.72 -7.12
C GLU A 48 -9.38 20.09 -6.46
N LEU A 49 -9.74 19.41 -5.35
CA LEU A 49 -10.93 19.75 -4.58
C LEU A 49 -10.82 21.13 -3.93
N LEU A 50 -9.64 21.51 -3.42
CA LEU A 50 -9.41 22.84 -2.84
C LEU A 50 -9.52 23.95 -3.87
N GLU A 51 -9.01 23.73 -5.09
CA GLU A 51 -9.16 24.68 -6.21
C GLU A 51 -10.63 24.91 -6.53
N LYS A 52 -11.42 23.83 -6.70
CA LYS A 52 -12.86 23.94 -6.93
C LYS A 52 -13.60 24.62 -5.78
N VAL A 53 -13.23 24.33 -4.54
CA VAL A 53 -13.83 25.00 -3.36
C VAL A 53 -13.48 26.49 -3.37
N ALA A 54 -12.25 26.87 -3.74
CA ALA A 54 -11.85 28.26 -3.84
C ALA A 54 -12.61 29.01 -4.95
N GLU A 55 -12.90 28.37 -6.07
CA GLU A 55 -13.73 28.93 -7.16
C GLU A 55 -15.18 29.19 -6.74
N THR A 56 -15.74 28.31 -5.89
CA THR A 56 -17.14 28.43 -5.42
C THR A 56 -17.33 29.40 -4.23
N GLY A 57 -16.25 29.80 -3.55
CA GLY A 57 -16.23 30.88 -2.56
C GLY A 57 -16.91 30.63 -1.19
N ASP A 58 -17.94 29.78 -1.11
CA ASP A 58 -18.86 29.79 0.05
C ASP A 58 -18.83 28.56 0.98
N ASP A 59 -18.03 27.53 0.67
CA ASP A 59 -18.04 26.28 1.46
C ASP A 59 -16.86 26.18 2.44
N LYS A 60 -16.92 26.95 3.53
CA LYS A 60 -15.90 26.97 4.59
C LYS A 60 -15.67 25.60 5.24
N GLU A 61 -16.73 24.82 5.39
CA GLU A 61 -16.66 23.50 6.03
C GLU A 61 -15.96 22.49 5.11
N ARG A 62 -16.32 22.48 3.81
CA ARG A 62 -15.63 21.66 2.82
C ARG A 62 -14.19 22.09 2.62
N ARG A 63 -13.90 23.39 2.65
CA ARG A 63 -12.51 23.89 2.67
C ARG A 63 -11.73 23.33 3.85
N ALA A 64 -12.29 23.40 5.07
CA ALA A 64 -11.65 22.89 6.27
C ALA A 64 -11.40 21.37 6.18
N ARG A 65 -12.38 20.60 5.70
CA ARG A 65 -12.22 19.15 5.45
C ARG A 65 -11.12 18.86 4.44
N CYS A 66 -11.08 19.56 3.31
CA CYS A 66 -10.05 19.33 2.29
C CYS A 66 -8.66 19.71 2.83
N LEU A 67 -8.53 20.80 3.59
CA LEU A 67 -7.26 21.16 4.23
C LEU A 67 -6.79 20.12 5.26
N ALA A 68 -7.71 19.56 6.04
CA ALA A 68 -7.38 18.50 6.99
C ALA A 68 -6.92 17.22 6.28
N SER A 69 -7.60 16.82 5.20
CA SER A 69 -7.23 15.68 4.37
C SER A 69 -5.90 15.89 3.67
N LEU A 70 -5.66 17.09 3.11
CA LEU A 70 -4.38 17.47 2.51
C LEU A 70 -3.23 17.32 3.52
N ARG A 71 -3.40 17.88 4.72
CA ARG A 71 -2.41 17.75 5.81
C ARG A 71 -2.15 16.29 6.18
N ARG A 72 -3.17 15.44 6.16
CA ARG A 72 -3.03 14.01 6.44
C ARG A 72 -2.21 13.31 5.35
N ALA A 73 -2.54 13.54 4.09
CA ALA A 73 -1.80 12.98 2.95
C ALA A 73 -0.32 13.41 2.96
N THR A 74 -0.03 14.69 3.23
CA THR A 74 1.35 15.17 3.36
C THR A 74 2.11 14.47 4.49
N ARG A 75 1.46 14.26 5.65
CA ARG A 75 2.07 13.54 6.77
C ARG A 75 2.35 12.07 6.46
N GLU A 76 1.45 11.42 5.73
CA GLU A 76 1.62 10.03 5.31
C GLU A 76 2.81 9.89 4.37
N ILE A 77 2.94 10.78 3.38
CA ILE A 77 4.12 10.83 2.50
C ILE A 77 5.41 11.01 3.32
N GLN A 78 5.42 11.97 4.26
CA GLN A 78 6.58 12.20 5.13
C GLN A 78 6.94 10.94 5.93
N GLN A 79 5.96 10.25 6.49
CA GLN A 79 6.20 9.02 7.25
C GLN A 79 6.80 7.90 6.39
N ILE A 80 6.29 7.68 5.18
CA ILE A 80 6.83 6.67 4.27
C ILE A 80 8.28 7.02 3.89
N VAL A 81 8.55 8.29 3.59
CA VAL A 81 9.92 8.74 3.27
C VAL A 81 10.87 8.54 4.45
N GLU A 82 10.49 8.99 5.64
CA GLU A 82 11.36 8.97 6.82
C GLU A 82 11.58 7.56 7.39
N ARG A 83 10.53 6.73 7.41
CA ARG A 83 10.55 5.44 8.09
C ARG A 83 10.91 4.27 7.19
N GLU A 84 10.75 4.41 5.87
CA GLU A 84 10.92 3.30 4.94
C GLU A 84 11.94 3.62 3.85
N LEU A 85 11.74 4.72 3.09
CA LEU A 85 12.61 5.05 1.96
C LEU A 85 14.03 5.44 2.38
N LEU A 86 14.18 6.36 3.34
CA LEU A 86 15.49 6.81 3.79
C LEU A 86 16.33 5.68 4.43
N PRO A 87 15.77 4.83 5.31
CA PRO A 87 16.48 3.66 5.82
C PRO A 87 16.93 2.71 4.72
N LEU A 88 16.04 2.38 3.77
CA LEU A 88 16.37 1.48 2.66
C LEU A 88 17.49 2.05 1.80
N ALA A 89 17.42 3.34 1.44
CA ALA A 89 18.46 4.00 0.65
C ALA A 89 19.82 4.06 1.36
N ARG A 90 19.83 4.15 2.70
CA ARG A 90 21.07 4.10 3.50
C ARG A 90 21.66 2.69 3.53
N GLU A 91 20.80 1.68 3.66
CA GLU A 91 21.21 0.27 3.65
C GLU A 91 21.82 -0.12 2.30
N ASP A 92 21.16 0.21 1.19
CA ASP A 92 21.67 -0.07 -0.16
C ASP A 92 23.02 0.61 -0.42
N ARG A 93 23.19 1.87 0.01
CA ARG A 93 24.46 2.59 -0.10
C ARG A 93 25.58 1.94 0.73
N SER A 94 25.24 1.34 1.87
CA SER A 94 26.23 0.69 2.74
C SER A 94 26.66 -0.69 2.22
N ARG A 95 25.91 -1.25 1.26
CA ARG A 95 26.16 -2.57 0.66
C ARG A 95 26.87 -2.51 -0.71
N SER A 96 26.98 -1.33 -1.32
CA SER A 96 27.81 -1.06 -2.51
C SER A 96 29.24 -0.72 -2.11
#